data_AF-A0A0M3V6Z8-F1
#
_entry.id   AF-A0A0M3V6Z8-F1
#
_cell.length_a   1.000
_cell.length_b   1.000
_cell.length_c   1.000
_cell.angle_alpha   90.00
_cell.angle_beta   90.00
_cell.angle_gamma   90.00
#
_symmetry.space_group_name_H-M   'P 1'
#
loop_
_entity.id
_entity.type
_entity.pdbx_description
1 polymer ?
#
loop_
_entity_poly.entity_id
_entity_poly.type
_entity_poly.pdbx_seq_one_letter_code
_entity_poly.pdbx_strand_id
1 'polypeptide(L)' 'MSVSLSIEALPAFRKPPQFGGTGKDSLWQIDDSNITGDLQAIQDSPTHVSIVPRVTMSLERYELSLANTKNYWQRVD' A
#
# COMPACT_ATOMS: atom_id res chain seq x y z
N MET A 1 6.49 -0.34 -4.19
CA MET A 1 5.48 0.63 -3.73
C MET A 1 5.46 0.55 -2.22
N SER A 2 5.33 1.66 -1.50
CA SER A 2 5.38 1.69 -0.02
C SER A 2 3.97 1.86 0.54
N VAL A 3 3.67 1.11 1.61
CA VAL A 3 2.41 1.18 2.37
C VAL A 3 2.67 1.04 3.88
N SER A 4 1.64 1.26 4.69
CA SER A 4 1.69 1.07 6.14
C SER A 4 0.75 -0.05 6.58
N LEU A 5 1.09 -0.74 7.68
CA LEU A 5 0.28 -1.86 8.20
C LEU A 5 -1.13 -1.45 8.62
N SER A 6 -1.30 -0.20 9.05
CA SER A 6 -2.59 0.32 9.45
C SER A 6 -2.61 1.85 9.36
N ILE A 7 -3.81 2.43 9.50
CA ILE A 7 -4.00 3.88 9.52
C ILE A 7 -3.32 4.48 10.76
N GLU A 8 -3.31 3.76 11.89
CA GLU A 8 -2.70 4.20 13.15
C GLU A 8 -1.19 4.43 12.98
N ALA A 9 -0.55 3.60 12.16
CA ALA A 9 0.87 3.64 11.86
C ALA A 9 1.30 4.83 10.99
N LEU A 10 0.35 5.55 10.37
CA LEU A 10 0.64 6.73 9.55
C LEU A 10 1.04 7.94 10.42
N PRO A 11 2.08 8.70 10.03
CA PRO A 11 2.39 9.99 10.64
C PRO A 11 1.19 10.95 10.57
N ALA A 12 1.04 11.82 11.57
CA ALA A 12 -0.11 12.73 11.68
C ALA A 12 -0.36 13.57 10.40
N PHE A 13 0.70 14.05 9.74
CA PHE A 13 0.60 14.86 8.52
C PHE A 13 0.22 14.07 7.25
N ARG A 14 0.26 12.73 7.29
CA ARG A 14 -0.22 11.84 6.22
C ARG A 14 -1.60 11.27 6.49
N LYS A 15 -2.10 11.44 7.72
CA LYS A 15 -3.36 10.88 8.19
C LYS A 15 -4.46 11.95 8.06
N PRO A 16 -5.63 11.64 7.46
CA PRO A 16 -6.75 12.57 7.35
C PRO A 16 -7.33 13.00 8.72
N PRO A 17 -8.07 14.12 8.78
CA PRO A 17 -8.63 14.64 10.02
C PRO A 17 -9.60 13.68 10.71
N GLN A 18 -10.39 12.92 9.94
CA GLN A 18 -11.30 11.90 10.50
C GLN A 18 -10.59 10.77 11.27
N PHE A 19 -9.29 10.59 11.03
CA PHE A 19 -8.45 9.63 11.74
C PHE A 19 -7.51 10.30 12.76
N GLY A 20 -7.77 11.57 13.11
CA GLY A 20 -6.99 12.32 14.09
C GLY A 20 -5.66 12.87 13.58
N GLY A 21 -5.49 12.98 12.26
CA GLY A 21 -4.31 13.62 11.65
C GLY A 21 -4.58 15.02 11.10
N THR A 22 -3.62 15.53 10.32
CA THR A 22 -3.65 16.86 9.67
C THR A 22 -3.45 16.78 8.15
N GLY A 23 -3.30 15.58 7.61
CA GLY A 23 -3.13 15.32 6.19
C GLY A 23 -4.39 15.62 5.39
N LYS A 24 -4.22 15.96 4.11
CA LYS A 24 -5.32 16.21 3.15
C LYS A 24 -5.40 15.18 2.03
N ASP A 25 -4.41 14.28 1.98
CA ASP A 25 -4.33 13.23 0.97
C ASP A 25 -5.42 12.19 1.24
N SER A 26 -6.05 11.69 0.18
CA SER A 26 -6.96 10.55 0.29
C SER A 26 -6.21 9.29 0.71
N LEU A 27 -6.85 8.49 1.56
CA LEU A 27 -6.28 7.22 2.00
C LEU A 27 -6.90 6.06 1.23
N TRP A 28 -6.02 5.17 0.80
CA TRP A 28 -6.37 3.92 0.15
C TRP A 28 -5.82 2.77 0.98
N GLN A 29 -6.62 1.72 1.13
CA GLN A 29 -6.24 0.48 1.78
C GLN A 29 -6.40 -0.70 0.82
N ILE A 30 -5.66 -1.77 1.08
CA ILE A 30 -5.77 -3.04 0.40
C ILE A 30 -5.57 -4.15 1.43
N ASP A 31 -6.32 -5.23 1.30
CA ASP A 31 -6.07 -6.47 2.03
C ASP A 31 -4.83 -7.16 1.43
N ASP A 32 -3.90 -7.61 2.28
CA ASP A 32 -2.64 -8.22 1.85
C ASP A 32 -2.87 -9.53 1.09
N SER A 33 -4.01 -10.19 1.30
CA SER A 33 -4.46 -11.34 0.52
C SER A 33 -4.64 -11.04 -0.97
N ASN A 34 -4.71 -9.76 -1.36
CA ASN A 34 -4.80 -9.32 -2.76
C ASN A 34 -3.43 -8.96 -3.36
N ILE A 35 -2.35 -8.97 -2.56
CA ILE A 35 -0.98 -8.80 -3.03
C ILE A 35 -0.39 -10.18 -3.37
N THR A 36 -0.78 -10.72 -4.52
CA THR A 36 -0.51 -12.10 -4.93
C THR A 36 0.22 -12.18 -6.28
N GLY A 37 0.53 -13.40 -6.73
CA GLY A 37 1.12 -13.66 -8.03
C GLY A 37 2.55 -13.14 -8.12
N ASP A 38 2.75 -12.17 -9.01
CA ASP A 38 4.05 -11.53 -9.28
C ASP A 38 4.48 -10.55 -8.18
N LEU A 39 3.58 -10.21 -7.25
CA LEU A 39 3.83 -9.30 -6.14
C LEU A 39 3.94 -10.04 -4.80
N GLN A 40 4.63 -9.39 -3.87
CA GLN A 40 4.63 -9.76 -2.46
C GLN A 40 4.71 -8.50 -1.58
N ALA A 41 4.09 -8.56 -0.42
CA ALA A 41 4.21 -7.55 0.63
C ALA A 41 5.29 -7.98 1.62
N ILE A 42 6.33 -7.16 1.81
CA ILE A 42 7.40 -7.39 2.79
C ILE A 42 7.31 -6.31 3.84
N GLN A 43 7.05 -6.71 5.09
CA GLN A 43 7.22 -5.81 6.22
C GLN A 43 8.71 -5.65 6.52
N ASP A 44 9.25 -4.45 6.27
CA ASP A 44 10.68 -4.14 6.48
C ASP A 44 10.93 -3.33 7.77
N SER A 45 9.87 -2.84 8.42
CA SER A 45 9.92 -2.21 9.75
C SER A 45 8.61 -2.42 10.53
N PRO A 46 8.50 -2.02 11.81
CA PRO A 46 7.29 -2.22 12.60
C PRO A 46 6.02 -1.60 12.01
N THR A 47 6.13 -0.61 11.12
CA THR A 47 4.99 0.12 10.54
C THR A 47 5.00 0.18 9.02
N HIS A 48 6.13 -0.15 8.38
CA HIS A 48 6.33 0.00 6.94
C HIS A 48 6.32 -1.35 6.24
N VAL A 49 5.63 -1.39 5.09
CA VAL A 49 5.56 -2.52 4.20
C VAL A 49 5.90 -2.07 2.79
N SER A 50 6.75 -2.84 2.13
CA SER A 50 7.10 -2.68 0.73
C SER A 50 6.37 -3.72 -0.11
N ILE A 51 5.55 -3.27 -1.06
CA ILE A 51 5.04 -4.12 -2.15
C ILE A 51 6.13 -4.17 -3.22
N VAL A 52 6.66 -5.37 -3.47
CA VAL A 52 7.81 -5.61 -4.34
C VAL A 52 7.55 -6.79 -5.30
N PRO A 53 8.34 -6.94 -6.38
CA PRO A 53 8.35 -8.15 -7.17
C PRO A 53 8.68 -9.39 -6.32
N ARG A 54 7.98 -10.50 -6.56
CA ARG A 54 8.29 -11.81 -5.96
C ARG A 54 9.45 -12.53 -6.68
N VAL A 55 9.64 -12.21 -7.95
CA VAL A 55 10.71 -12.74 -8.81
C VAL A 55 11.33 -11.60 -9.62
N THR A 56 12.53 -11.81 -10.16
CA THR A 56 13.13 -10.85 -11.09
C THR A 56 12.23 -10.68 -12.33
N MET A 57 11.88 -9.43 -12.65
CA MET A 57 11.04 -9.07 -13.79
C MET A 57 11.40 -7.69 -14.33
N SER A 58 10.87 -7.35 -15.51
CA SER A 58 10.98 -6.00 -16.07
C SER A 58 10.15 -4.99 -15.26
N LEU A 59 10.51 -3.72 -15.36
CA LEU A 59 9.75 -2.62 -14.75
C LEU A 59 8.30 -2.61 -15.26
N GLU A 60 8.08 -2.76 -16.57
CA GLU A 60 6.76 -2.80 -17.20
C GLU A 60 5.88 -3.91 -16.62
N ARG A 61 6.42 -5.13 -16.42
CA ARG A 61 5.67 -6.24 -15.83
C ARG A 61 5.30 -5.96 -14.37
N TYR A 62 6.19 -5.33 -13.62
CA TYR A 62 5.92 -4.92 -12.25
C TYR A 62 4.84 -3.84 -12.19
N GLU A 63 4.89 -2.83 -13.05
CA GLU A 63 3.86 -1.77 -13.15
C GLU A 63 2.51 -2.35 -13.56
N LEU A 64 2.48 -3.27 -14.53
CA LEU A 64 1.25 -3.99 -14.92
C LEU A 64 0.70 -4.81 -13.74
N SER A 65 1.58 -5.49 -12.99
CA SER A 65 1.18 -6.25 -11.81
C SER A 65 0.59 -5.36 -10.72
N LEU A 66 1.16 -4.17 -10.48
CA LEU A 66 0.59 -3.17 -9.60
C LEU A 66 -0.76 -2.68 -10.11
N ALA A 67 -0.88 -2.36 -11.40
CA ALA A 67 -2.12 -1.90 -12.01
C ALA A 67 -3.24 -2.94 -11.90
N ASN A 68 -2.92 -4.23 -11.97
CA ASN A 68 -3.88 -5.33 -11.79
C ASN A 68 -4.47 -5.38 -10.37
N THR A 69 -3.79 -4.80 -9.37
CA THR A 69 -4.35 -4.70 -8.01
C THR A 69 -5.39 -3.59 -7.86
N LYS A 70 -5.56 -2.70 -8.86
CA LYS A 70 -6.37 -1.46 -8.79
C LYS A 70 -7.76 -1.67 -8.17
N ASN A 71 -8.47 -2.72 -8.56
CA ASN A 71 -9.85 -2.96 -8.12
C ASN A 71 -9.97 -3.45 -6.67
N TYR A 72 -8.86 -3.83 -6.04
CA TYR A 72 -8.82 -4.25 -4.64
C TYR A 72 -8.51 -3.10 -3.69
N TRP A 73 -8.12 -1.93 -4.21
CA TRP A 73 -7.89 -0.74 -3.40
C TRP A 73 -9.22 -0.08 -3.04
N GLN A 74 -9.41 0.15 -1.76
CA GLN A 74 -10.60 0.80 -1.21
C GLN A 74 -10.21 2.16 -0.65
N ARG A 75 -10.99 3.18 -0.99
CA ARG A 75 -10.87 4.50 -0.40
C ARG A 75 -11.46 4.47 1.02
N VAL A 76 -10.74 5.03 1.99
CA VAL A 76 -11.10 5.01 3.41
C VAL A 76 -11.45 6.39 3.96
N ASP A 77 -11.26 7.45 3.16
CA ASP A 77 -11.61 8.83 3.51
C ASP A 77 -12.96 9.30 2.97
#